data_AF-A0A0S2S631-F1
#
_entry.id   AF-A0A0S2S631-F1
#
_cell.length_a   1.000
_cell.length_b   1.000
_cell.length_c   1.000
_cell.angle_alpha   90.00
_cell.angle_beta   90.00
_cell.angle_gamma   90.00
#
_symmetry.space_group_name_H-M   'P 1'
#
loop_
_entity.id
_entity.type
_entity.pdbx_description
1 polymer ?
#
loop_
_entity_poly.entity_id
_entity_poly.type
_entity_poly.pdbx_seq_one_letter_code
_entity_poly.pdbx_strand_id
1 'polypeptide(L)'
;MASGVQAYIDPIFEAIDKAYASEQKRIAEFQTKSVLHEGIHEYLKVTCKEDGLWVDTYEPFDWDNRRPDTKISGFTEGVTLQQVQDEWMPVFRERIEALFKSEECSPMFFRYRLEFHLEVALEKKSSHFTFSLLNEDKRQHLLAIIQQFVEQKLNPASKAVPKEKDDFFFVRHMLDPHLYPIDAQRMDELLNRMDAKVKVSRNREEAWRHQLNSGLKRWAEDEFLAKSDIHPSNIPAPAMEMFLLTAMRVGSTDADARQKYLEIAAQLGSEQAAQWLKSGSGSIPALYTSERVACQANDILQTLEVHILSEEEESYREALVYVCDILQKGFTKEYRLKLKSKVKNFLPVPKLAKSTLHRFFANALEYPALHPLLAEYADMVMEEFKWYNDVEPGEKSAMPGTYVVMGLGLKGTDYFPLVIRYMKLVDTEHQSVQDGYAAVFADAHGLTPDTIPVWTKILLAGNQSAKPLKSSGIESVEQARVLVEELEKLEDYDKELLVYRIWGGEKKLKSSLKQAAPEVKALLESLIP
;
A
#
# COMPACT_ATOMS: atom_id res chain seq x y z
N MET A 1 22.30 47.62 33.36
CA MET A 1 20.84 47.77 33.20
C MET A 1 20.57 47.95 31.73
N ALA A 2 20.12 46.90 31.03
CA ALA A 2 19.69 47.03 29.65
C ALA A 2 18.42 47.89 29.64
N SER A 3 18.48 49.13 29.16
CA SER A 3 17.31 49.99 29.00
C SER A 3 16.77 49.86 27.58
N GLY A 4 15.47 49.60 27.43
CA GLY A 4 14.78 49.52 26.14
C GLY A 4 14.40 48.10 25.73
N VAL A 5 14.05 47.95 24.44
CA VAL A 5 13.61 46.71 23.75
C VAL A 5 14.42 45.47 24.10
N GLN A 6 15.72 45.64 24.32
CA GLN A 6 16.66 44.56 24.57
C GLN A 6 16.31 43.75 25.83
N ALA A 7 15.67 44.38 26.83
CA ALA A 7 15.23 43.70 28.05
C ALA A 7 14.16 42.62 27.80
N TYR A 8 13.39 42.74 26.73
CA TYR A 8 12.41 41.73 26.31
C TYR A 8 13.01 40.71 25.34
N ILE A 9 13.92 41.15 24.46
CA ILE A 9 14.49 40.30 23.43
C ILE A 9 15.53 39.33 23.99
N ASP A 10 16.42 39.75 24.89
CA ASP A 10 17.49 38.89 25.41
C ASP A 10 16.97 37.59 26.06
N PRO A 11 15.96 37.62 26.96
CA PRO A 11 15.42 36.40 27.54
C PRO A 11 14.80 35.43 26.51
N ILE A 12 14.29 35.96 25.39
CA ILE A 12 13.77 35.14 24.30
C ILE A 12 14.91 34.41 23.58
N PHE A 13 15.99 35.12 23.24
CA PHE A 13 17.15 34.49 22.61
C PHE A 13 17.85 33.50 23.54
N GLU A 14 17.94 33.77 24.85
CA GLU A 14 18.43 32.78 25.82
C GLU A 14 17.58 31.50 25.83
N ALA A 15 16.25 31.64 25.72
CA ALA A 15 15.36 30.49 25.63
C ALA A 15 15.54 29.71 24.31
N ILE A 16 15.73 30.42 23.18
CA ILE A 16 16.03 29.82 21.89
C ILE A 16 17.35 29.05 21.93
N ASP A 17 18.42 29.68 22.45
CA ASP A 17 19.75 29.07 22.55
C ASP A 17 19.71 27.80 23.38
N LYS A 18 18.95 27.79 24.48
CA LYS A 18 18.74 26.60 25.31
C LYS A 18 18.01 25.49 24.57
N ALA A 19 16.93 25.82 23.85
CA ALA A 19 16.18 24.86 23.04
C ALA A 19 17.08 24.27 21.93
N TYR A 20 17.85 25.12 21.26
CA TYR A 20 18.75 24.74 20.19
C TYR A 20 19.92 23.89 20.69
N ALA A 21 20.50 24.21 21.85
CA ALA A 21 21.54 23.39 22.45
C ALA A 21 21.04 21.97 22.78
N SER A 22 19.77 21.85 23.19
CA SER A 22 19.13 20.54 23.39
C SER A 22 18.97 19.79 22.08
N GLU A 23 18.44 20.45 21.05
CA GLU A 23 18.26 19.86 19.74
C GLU A 23 19.59 19.47 19.08
N GLN A 24 20.64 20.30 19.19
CA GLN A 24 21.97 19.98 18.67
C GLN A 24 22.52 18.67 19.26
N LYS A 25 22.32 18.44 20.57
CA LYS A 25 22.72 17.17 21.22
C LYS A 25 21.93 16.00 20.62
N ARG A 26 20.61 16.12 20.52
CA ARG A 26 19.74 15.11 19.91
C ARG A 26 20.14 14.80 18.47
N ILE A 27 20.49 15.82 17.69
CA ILE A 27 20.89 15.68 16.28
C ILE A 27 22.25 14.99 16.13
N ALA A 28 23.15 15.18 17.10
CA ALA A 28 24.45 14.50 17.12
C ALA A 28 24.31 12.98 17.35
N GLU A 29 23.23 12.52 17.98
CA GLU A 29 22.99 11.09 18.25
C GLU A 29 22.53 10.29 17.02
N PHE A 30 22.15 10.96 15.92
CA PHE A 30 21.74 10.28 14.69
C PHE A 30 22.91 9.54 14.01
N GLN A 31 22.93 8.22 14.16
CA GLN A 31 23.98 7.35 13.58
C GLN A 31 23.82 7.12 12.07
N THR A 32 22.59 7.12 11.57
CA THR A 32 22.30 6.80 10.16
C THR A 32 21.59 7.96 9.49
N LYS A 33 22.24 8.56 8.48
CA LYS A 33 21.70 9.70 7.72
C LYS A 33 21.62 9.35 6.23
N SER A 34 20.55 9.78 5.56
CA SER A 34 20.50 9.76 4.09
C SER A 34 21.50 10.76 3.54
N VAL A 35 22.03 10.51 2.35
CA VAL A 35 22.81 11.52 1.61
C VAL A 35 21.95 12.69 1.15
N LEU A 36 20.63 12.49 1.06
CA LEU A 36 19.65 13.52 0.69
C LEU A 36 19.16 14.33 1.90
N HIS A 37 19.65 14.05 3.11
CA HIS A 37 19.19 14.73 4.31
C HIS A 37 19.82 16.13 4.39
N GLU A 38 19.00 17.15 4.21
CA GLU A 38 19.40 18.57 4.10
C GLU A 38 19.37 19.32 5.44
N GLY A 39 18.64 18.80 6.42
CA GLY A 39 18.49 19.40 7.73
C GLY A 39 17.21 18.95 8.42
N ILE A 40 17.03 19.33 9.68
CA ILE A 40 15.91 18.84 10.49
C ILE A 40 14.83 19.90 10.63
N HIS A 41 15.21 21.09 11.07
CA HIS A 41 14.28 22.17 11.42
C HIS A 41 14.07 23.14 10.27
N GLU A 42 12.81 23.38 9.95
CA GLU A 42 12.33 24.45 9.06
C GLU A 42 11.33 25.37 9.76
N TYR A 43 11.16 25.21 11.08
CA TYR A 43 10.17 25.93 11.87
C TYR A 43 10.78 26.36 13.20
N LEU A 44 10.47 27.58 13.61
CA LEU A 44 10.74 28.10 14.94
C LEU A 44 9.55 28.95 15.39
N LYS A 45 8.88 28.53 16.46
CA LYS A 45 7.88 29.33 17.14
C LYS A 45 8.37 29.77 18.51
N VAL A 46 8.15 31.04 18.82
CA VAL A 46 8.26 31.59 20.17
C VAL A 46 6.88 32.04 20.60
N THR A 47 6.42 31.55 21.74
CA THR A 47 5.19 32.04 22.38
C THR A 47 5.55 32.81 23.64
N CYS A 48 5.11 34.07 23.71
CA CYS A 48 5.29 34.97 24.84
C CYS A 48 3.94 35.17 25.55
N LYS A 49 3.84 34.76 26.81
CA LYS A 49 2.68 35.03 27.67
C LYS A 49 3.14 35.73 28.94
N GLU A 50 2.17 36.18 29.74
CA GLU A 50 2.42 36.92 30.98
C GLU A 50 3.31 36.14 31.97
N ASP A 51 3.24 34.81 31.95
CA ASP A 51 3.93 33.92 32.89
C ASP A 51 5.21 33.28 32.34
N GLY A 52 5.55 33.50 31.06
CA GLY A 52 6.81 33.02 30.51
C GLY A 52 6.87 32.88 28.99
N LEU A 53 7.84 32.06 28.57
CA LEU A 53 8.24 31.84 27.19
C LEU A 53 8.19 30.34 26.85
N TRP A 54 7.73 30.03 25.64
CA TRP A 54 7.78 28.71 25.03
C TRP A 54 8.52 28.81 23.71
N VAL A 55 9.40 27.84 23.44
CA VAL A 55 10.12 27.73 22.17
C VAL A 55 9.85 26.35 21.57
N ASP A 56 9.30 26.35 20.35
CA ASP A 56 8.96 25.13 19.62
C ASP A 56 9.73 25.11 18.29
N THR A 57 10.34 23.96 17.97
CA THR A 57 11.08 23.75 16.71
C THR A 57 10.29 22.92 15.68
N TYR A 58 9.00 22.77 15.96
CA TYR A 58 7.95 22.15 15.15
C TYR A 58 6.61 22.79 15.52
N GLU A 59 5.60 22.66 14.67
CA GLU A 59 4.26 23.19 14.95
C GLU A 59 3.63 22.43 16.14
N PRO A 60 3.31 23.12 17.25
CA PRO A 60 2.76 22.48 18.43
C PRO A 60 1.29 22.08 18.19
N PHE A 61 0.84 21.03 18.86
CA PHE A 61 -0.58 20.64 18.82
C PHE A 61 -1.46 21.65 19.57
N ASP A 62 -2.68 21.86 19.08
CA ASP A 62 -3.66 22.79 19.68
C ASP A 62 -4.00 22.53 21.16
N TRP A 63 -3.69 21.34 21.66
CA TRP A 63 -3.94 20.91 23.04
C TRP A 63 -2.68 20.89 23.93
N ASP A 64 -1.56 21.45 23.47
CA ASP A 64 -0.34 21.53 24.27
C ASP A 64 -0.52 22.45 25.49
N ASN A 65 -0.42 21.87 26.68
CA ASN A 65 -0.57 22.52 27.98
C ASN A 65 0.72 22.48 28.82
N ARG A 66 1.89 22.38 28.17
CA ARG A 66 3.18 22.31 28.87
C ARG A 66 3.51 23.63 29.59
N ARG A 67 4.28 23.50 30.67
CA ARG A 67 4.84 24.65 31.41
C ARG A 67 5.78 25.46 30.52
N PRO A 68 5.97 26.77 30.77
CA PRO A 68 6.91 27.57 30.00
C PRO A 68 8.32 27.01 30.11
N ASP A 69 9.07 27.06 29.00
CA ASP A 69 10.49 26.70 28.94
C ASP A 69 11.34 27.64 29.81
N THR A 70 10.91 28.90 29.87
CA THR A 70 11.48 29.95 30.71
C THR A 70 10.37 30.72 31.42
N LYS A 71 10.34 30.65 32.75
CA LYS A 71 9.33 31.33 33.56
C LYS A 71 9.76 32.77 33.85
N ILE A 72 8.98 33.74 33.37
CA ILE A 72 9.24 35.16 33.59
C ILE A 72 7.90 35.81 33.92
N SER A 73 7.74 36.30 35.14
CA SER A 73 6.49 36.90 35.60
C SER A 73 6.34 38.31 35.04
N GLY A 74 5.16 38.63 34.50
CA GLY A 74 4.86 39.94 33.92
C GLY A 74 5.61 40.19 32.60
N PHE A 75 6.00 39.13 31.88
CA PHE A 75 6.88 39.28 30.70
C PHE A 75 6.27 40.16 29.61
N THR A 76 4.96 40.06 29.38
CA THR A 76 4.24 40.87 28.41
C THR A 76 3.60 42.12 29.01
N GLU A 77 3.86 42.43 30.28
CA GLU A 77 3.31 43.61 30.95
C GLU A 77 3.90 44.90 30.34
N GLY A 78 3.03 45.81 29.91
CA GLY A 78 3.43 47.07 29.28
C GLY A 78 3.88 46.96 27.82
N VAL A 79 3.91 45.76 27.23
CA VAL A 79 4.24 45.54 25.81
C VAL A 79 3.04 45.91 24.93
N THR A 80 3.28 46.64 23.84
CA THR A 80 2.25 46.98 22.86
C THR A 80 2.49 46.26 21.52
N LEU A 81 1.42 46.03 20.74
CA LEU A 81 1.54 45.41 19.42
C LEU A 81 2.43 46.23 18.47
N GLN A 82 2.34 47.56 18.55
CA GLN A 82 3.17 48.44 17.75
C GLN A 82 4.64 48.27 18.10
N GLN A 83 4.97 48.14 19.39
CA GLN A 83 6.34 47.86 19.82
C GLN A 83 6.85 46.51 19.30
N VAL A 84 6.03 45.45 19.37
CA VAL A 84 6.42 44.13 18.83
C VAL A 84 6.67 44.24 17.33
N GLN A 85 5.78 44.87 16.58
CA GLN A 85 5.89 45.01 15.12
C GLN A 85 7.08 45.88 14.68
N ASP A 86 7.24 47.06 15.28
CA ASP A 86 8.17 48.09 14.79
C ASP A 86 9.56 47.95 15.42
N GLU A 87 9.66 47.40 16.64
CA GLU A 87 10.91 47.32 17.40
C GLU A 87 11.42 45.87 17.55
N TRP A 88 10.55 44.89 17.82
CA TRP A 88 11.01 43.51 18.05
C TRP A 88 11.25 42.75 16.75
N MET A 89 10.29 42.77 15.82
CA MET A 89 10.36 41.97 14.60
C MET A 89 11.59 42.25 13.72
N PRO A 90 12.07 43.51 13.55
CA PRO A 90 13.32 43.76 12.83
C PRO A 90 14.54 43.11 13.50
N VAL A 91 14.64 43.18 14.84
CA VAL A 91 15.74 42.57 15.61
C VAL A 91 15.66 41.04 15.56
N PHE A 92 14.46 40.47 15.65
CA PHE A 92 14.24 39.04 15.45
C PHE A 92 14.70 38.59 14.08
N ARG A 93 14.29 39.29 13.02
CA ARG A 93 14.70 38.97 11.66
C ARG A 93 16.22 38.96 11.53
N GLU A 94 16.89 40.03 11.97
CA GLU A 94 18.35 40.15 11.86
C GLU A 94 19.07 39.02 12.62
N ARG A 95 18.74 38.80 13.89
CA ARG A 95 19.42 37.81 14.73
C ARG A 95 19.12 36.37 14.30
N ILE A 96 17.86 36.06 13.96
CA ILE A 96 17.49 34.73 13.47
C ILE A 96 18.12 34.46 12.11
N GLU A 97 18.20 35.45 11.22
CA GLU A 97 18.89 35.31 9.93
C GLU A 97 20.40 35.08 10.10
N ALA A 98 21.04 35.78 11.05
CA ALA A 98 22.43 35.55 11.39
C ALA A 98 22.66 34.12 11.92
N LEU A 99 21.81 33.65 12.84
CA LEU A 99 21.86 32.28 13.37
C LEU A 99 21.61 31.23 12.28
N PHE A 100 20.63 31.46 11.42
CA PHE A 100 20.26 30.54 10.34
C PHE A 100 21.37 30.38 9.28
N LYS A 101 22.22 31.39 9.13
CA LYS A 101 23.41 31.38 8.25
C LYS A 101 24.71 31.07 8.99
N SER A 102 24.68 30.89 10.31
CA SER A 102 25.89 30.68 11.10
C SER A 102 26.43 29.26 10.95
N GLU A 103 27.74 29.11 11.16
CA GLU A 103 28.41 27.80 11.27
C GLU A 103 28.38 27.25 12.72
N GLU A 104 27.73 27.96 13.65
CA GLU A 104 27.68 27.57 15.06
C GLU A 104 26.81 26.33 15.28
N CYS A 105 25.76 26.20 14.46
CA CYS A 105 24.92 25.01 14.45
C CYS A 105 25.47 23.98 13.46
N SER A 106 25.29 22.70 13.79
CA SER A 106 25.55 21.62 12.83
C SER A 106 24.88 21.91 11.48
N PRO A 107 25.50 21.60 10.33
CA PRO A 107 24.86 21.69 9.02
C PRO A 107 23.54 20.89 8.91
N MET A 108 23.31 19.96 9.83
CA MET A 108 22.08 19.16 9.94
C MET A 108 20.96 19.82 10.74
N PHE A 109 21.22 20.94 11.40
CA PHE A 109 20.27 21.59 12.29
C PHE A 109 19.10 22.18 11.51
N PHE A 110 19.37 23.22 10.74
CA PHE A 110 18.39 23.85 9.88
C PHE A 110 18.27 23.15 8.54
N ARG A 111 17.11 23.20 7.92
CA ARG A 111 16.96 22.97 6.47
C ARG A 111 17.38 24.24 5.71
N TYR A 112 17.17 24.24 4.40
CA TYR A 112 17.47 25.41 3.56
C TYR A 112 16.39 26.51 3.65
N ARG A 113 15.26 26.24 4.31
CA ARG A 113 14.19 27.19 4.65
C ARG A 113 13.93 27.20 6.16
N LEU A 114 13.48 28.33 6.68
CA LEU A 114 13.04 28.48 8.06
C LEU A 114 11.83 29.43 8.11
N GLU A 115 10.75 28.97 8.71
CA GLU A 115 9.59 29.79 9.08
C GLU A 115 9.67 30.15 10.55
N PHE A 116 9.69 31.46 10.83
CA PHE A 116 9.67 32.00 12.18
C PHE A 116 8.27 32.48 12.53
N HIS A 117 7.80 32.11 13.71
CA HIS A 117 6.53 32.50 14.29
C HIS A 117 6.76 33.11 15.67
N LEU A 118 6.24 34.30 15.89
CA LEU A 118 6.14 34.92 17.21
C LEU A 118 4.68 35.07 17.57
N GLU A 119 4.25 34.40 18.63
CA GLU A 119 2.94 34.59 19.24
C GLU A 119 3.10 35.39 20.53
N VAL A 120 2.42 36.53 20.65
CA VAL A 120 2.43 37.36 21.86
C VAL A 120 1.02 37.47 22.41
N ALA A 121 0.82 37.03 23.66
CA ALA A 121 -0.44 37.17 24.37
C ALA A 121 -0.47 38.46 25.19
N LEU A 122 -1.29 39.42 24.75
CA LEU A 122 -1.54 40.72 25.40
C LEU A 122 -3.01 40.80 25.81
N GLU A 123 -3.31 41.20 27.04
CA GLU A 123 -4.69 41.40 27.54
C GLU A 123 -5.66 40.24 27.19
N LYS A 124 -5.18 38.98 27.26
CA LYS A 124 -5.91 37.75 26.90
C LYS A 124 -6.23 37.57 25.41
N LYS A 125 -5.53 38.26 24.52
CA LYS A 125 -5.57 38.04 23.06
C LYS A 125 -4.17 37.69 22.54
N SER A 126 -4.09 36.63 21.74
CA SER A 126 -2.85 36.27 21.03
C SER A 126 -2.76 37.01 19.70
N SER A 127 -1.61 37.63 19.45
CA SER A 127 -1.25 38.20 18.14
C SER A 127 -0.08 37.44 17.55
N HIS A 128 -0.13 37.19 16.25
CA HIS A 128 0.83 36.36 15.53
C HIS A 128 1.62 37.19 14.52
N PHE A 129 2.94 37.06 14.57
CA PHE A 129 3.88 37.71 13.67
C PHE A 129 4.77 36.64 13.02
N THR A 130 4.97 36.72 11.71
CA THR A 130 5.73 35.69 10.99
C THR A 130 6.68 36.26 9.96
N PHE A 131 7.75 35.52 9.68
CA PHE A 131 8.56 35.72 8.48
C PHE A 131 9.24 34.42 8.07
N SER A 132 9.59 34.31 6.78
CA SER A 132 10.34 33.18 6.24
C SER A 132 11.74 33.63 5.83
N LEU A 133 12.70 32.71 5.98
CA LEU A 133 14.08 32.86 5.55
C LEU A 133 14.46 31.74 4.58
N LEU A 134 15.33 32.06 3.62
CA LEU A 134 15.85 31.13 2.62
C LEU A 134 17.38 31.20 2.61
N ASN A 135 18.01 30.03 2.72
CA ASN A 135 19.46 29.87 2.55
C ASN A 135 19.73 29.35 1.14
N GLU A 136 20.03 30.26 0.21
CA GLU A 136 20.20 29.93 -1.21
C GLU A 136 21.42 29.04 -1.45
N ASP A 137 22.53 29.25 -0.73
CA ASP A 137 23.74 28.42 -0.87
C ASP A 137 23.44 26.97 -0.50
N LYS A 138 22.71 26.76 0.61
CA LYS A 138 22.28 25.45 1.05
C LYS A 138 21.28 24.80 0.09
N ARG A 139 20.38 25.60 -0.48
CA ARG A 139 19.43 25.16 -1.51
C ARG A 139 20.18 24.66 -2.75
N GLN A 140 21.13 25.44 -3.26
CA GLN A 140 21.94 25.07 -4.42
C GLN A 140 22.80 23.83 -4.15
N HIS A 141 23.37 23.71 -2.95
CA HIS A 141 24.10 22.53 -2.53
C HIS A 141 23.20 21.27 -2.51
N LEU A 142 21.97 21.39 -1.98
CA LEU A 142 21.00 20.30 -1.98
C LEU A 142 20.60 19.90 -3.40
N LEU A 143 20.36 20.86 -4.30
CA LEU A 143 20.05 20.59 -5.71
C LEU A 143 21.19 19.80 -6.38
N ALA A 144 22.45 20.18 -6.15
CA ALA A 144 23.61 19.45 -6.65
C ALA A 144 23.70 18.02 -6.08
N ILE A 145 23.42 17.83 -4.79
CA ILE A 145 23.36 16.51 -4.16
C ILE A 145 22.26 15.64 -4.77
N ILE A 146 21.06 16.19 -4.97
CA ILE A 146 19.94 15.48 -5.60
C ILE A 146 20.30 15.08 -7.03
N GLN A 147 20.89 15.99 -7.80
CA GLN A 147 21.33 15.70 -9.16
C GLN A 147 22.35 14.56 -9.18
N GLN A 148 23.39 14.64 -8.34
CA GLN A 148 24.39 13.58 -8.21
C GLN A 148 23.74 12.25 -7.80
N PHE A 149 22.79 12.26 -6.88
CA PHE A 149 22.05 11.07 -6.47
C PHE A 149 21.29 10.45 -7.65
N VAL A 150 20.59 11.26 -8.45
CA VAL A 150 19.86 10.79 -9.64
C VAL A 150 20.83 10.18 -10.65
N GLU A 151 21.92 10.86 -10.96
CA GLU A 151 22.94 10.41 -11.93
C GLU A 151 23.64 9.13 -11.48
N GLN A 152 23.89 8.97 -10.19
CA GLN A 152 24.63 7.82 -9.66
C GLN A 152 23.74 6.64 -9.30
N LYS A 153 22.56 6.86 -8.72
CA LYS A 153 21.72 5.79 -8.17
C LYS A 153 20.45 5.51 -8.97
N LEU A 154 19.95 6.48 -9.75
CA LEU A 154 18.77 6.29 -10.61
C LEU A 154 19.13 6.10 -12.09
N ASN A 155 20.41 6.23 -12.46
CA ASN A 155 20.87 5.85 -13.79
C ASN A 155 20.69 4.34 -14.02
N PRO A 156 19.94 3.91 -15.05
CA PRO A 156 19.72 2.50 -15.35
C PRO A 156 21.02 1.67 -15.48
N ALA A 157 22.10 2.27 -16.01
CA ALA A 157 23.39 1.60 -16.20
C ALA A 157 24.21 1.44 -14.90
N SER A 158 23.85 2.13 -13.82
CA SER A 158 24.57 2.08 -12.55
C SER A 158 24.19 0.86 -11.71
N LYS A 159 25.17 0.23 -11.06
CA LYS A 159 24.92 -0.82 -10.06
C LYS A 159 24.52 -0.28 -8.68
N ALA A 160 24.74 1.02 -8.43
CA ALA A 160 24.34 1.62 -7.17
C ALA A 160 22.82 1.71 -7.08
N VAL A 161 22.27 1.41 -5.90
CA VAL A 161 20.83 1.46 -5.63
C VAL A 161 20.53 2.42 -4.47
N PRO A 162 19.42 3.15 -4.52
CA PRO A 162 18.89 3.91 -3.40
C PRO A 162 18.63 3.03 -2.17
N LYS A 163 19.04 3.51 -0.99
CA LYS A 163 18.74 2.83 0.28
C LYS A 163 17.35 3.24 0.75
N GLU A 164 16.68 2.41 1.53
CA GLU A 164 15.33 2.70 2.06
C GLU A 164 15.26 4.06 2.78
N LYS A 165 16.29 4.40 3.56
CA LYS A 165 16.39 5.72 4.23
C LYS A 165 16.44 6.92 3.27
N ASP A 166 16.73 6.70 1.99
CA ASP A 166 16.78 7.76 0.98
C ASP A 166 15.35 8.08 0.45
N ASP A 167 14.40 7.16 0.59
CA ASP A 167 13.07 7.23 -0.06
C ASP A 167 12.26 8.44 0.40
N PHE A 168 12.15 8.62 1.71
CA PHE A 168 11.41 9.74 2.31
C PHE A 168 11.94 11.08 1.80
N PHE A 169 13.25 11.27 1.84
CA PHE A 169 13.88 12.53 1.40
C PHE A 169 13.74 12.72 -0.10
N PHE A 170 13.91 11.65 -0.90
CA PHE A 170 13.76 11.74 -2.34
C PHE A 170 12.34 12.18 -2.74
N VAL A 171 11.30 11.55 -2.19
CA VAL A 171 9.90 11.92 -2.45
C VAL A 171 9.62 13.35 -2.00
N ARG A 172 10.04 13.71 -0.78
CA ARG A 172 9.86 15.06 -0.25
C ARG A 172 10.50 16.12 -1.14
N HIS A 173 11.74 15.93 -1.56
CA HIS A 173 12.48 16.91 -2.36
C HIS A 173 11.91 17.05 -3.77
N MET A 174 11.43 15.95 -4.34
CA MET A 174 10.80 15.98 -5.65
C MET A 174 9.45 16.69 -5.66
N LEU A 175 8.77 16.73 -4.52
CA LEU A 175 7.48 17.40 -4.33
C LEU A 175 7.62 18.82 -3.77
N ASP A 176 8.83 19.28 -3.43
CA ASP A 176 9.03 20.61 -2.87
C ASP A 176 9.03 21.69 -3.98
N PRO A 177 8.02 22.59 -4.01
CA PRO A 177 7.91 23.62 -5.05
C PRO A 177 9.04 24.66 -5.00
N HIS A 178 9.81 24.73 -3.91
CA HIS A 178 10.95 25.63 -3.79
C HIS A 178 12.23 25.04 -4.40
N LEU A 179 12.30 23.71 -4.60
CA LEU A 179 13.41 23.08 -5.31
C LEU A 179 13.14 23.00 -6.80
N TYR A 180 11.92 22.59 -7.18
CA TYR A 180 11.54 22.40 -8.56
C TYR A 180 10.15 22.98 -8.86
N PRO A 181 9.92 23.57 -10.04
CA PRO A 181 8.57 23.80 -10.50
C PRO A 181 7.83 22.46 -10.63
N ILE A 182 6.51 22.48 -10.47
CA ILE A 182 5.67 21.30 -10.65
C ILE A 182 5.77 20.85 -12.11
N ASP A 183 6.20 19.60 -12.29
CA ASP A 183 6.39 18.96 -13.59
C ASP A 183 6.07 17.47 -13.44
N ALA A 184 4.87 17.08 -13.87
CA ALA A 184 4.39 15.72 -13.76
C ALA A 184 5.21 14.76 -14.63
N GLN A 185 5.66 15.19 -15.81
CA GLN A 185 6.45 14.34 -16.70
C GLN A 185 7.80 14.01 -16.08
N ARG A 186 8.53 15.03 -15.61
CA ARG A 186 9.82 14.83 -14.94
C ARG A 186 9.68 13.96 -13.70
N MET A 187 8.61 14.16 -12.92
CA MET A 187 8.33 13.33 -11.76
C MET A 187 8.09 11.87 -12.17
N ASP A 188 7.22 11.63 -13.16
CA ASP A 188 6.92 10.27 -13.63
C ASP A 188 8.17 9.54 -14.13
N GLU A 189 9.05 10.21 -14.87
CA GLU A 189 10.33 9.65 -15.32
C GLU A 189 11.22 9.22 -14.16
N LEU A 190 11.32 10.03 -13.10
CA LEU A 190 12.14 9.73 -11.93
C LEU A 190 11.54 8.61 -11.08
N LEU A 191 10.21 8.60 -10.91
CA LEU A 191 9.50 7.52 -10.23
C LEU A 191 9.69 6.19 -10.96
N ASN A 192 9.57 6.17 -12.30
CA ASN A 192 9.80 4.97 -13.11
C ASN A 192 11.24 4.43 -12.95
N ARG A 193 12.24 5.31 -12.88
CA ARG A 193 13.64 4.90 -12.61
C ARG A 193 13.78 4.32 -11.20
N MET A 194 13.13 4.92 -10.21
CA MET A 194 13.15 4.43 -8.84
C MET A 194 12.48 3.07 -8.73
N ASP A 195 11.28 2.90 -9.32
CA ASP A 195 10.56 1.62 -9.39
C ASP A 195 11.45 0.51 -9.96
N ALA A 196 12.19 0.80 -11.04
CA ALA A 196 13.12 -0.16 -11.63
C ALA A 196 14.29 -0.51 -10.69
N LYS A 197 14.77 0.42 -9.87
CA LYS A 197 15.88 0.19 -8.92
C LYS A 197 15.47 -0.56 -7.67
N VAL A 198 14.22 -0.44 -7.23
CA VAL A 198 13.73 -1.09 -6.00
C VAL A 198 13.22 -2.51 -6.21
N LYS A 199 13.03 -2.93 -7.48
CA LYS A 199 12.69 -4.30 -7.92
C LYS A 199 13.77 -5.37 -7.65
N VAL A 200 14.56 -5.19 -6.59
CA VAL A 200 15.56 -6.14 -6.11
C VAL A 200 14.99 -7.12 -5.08
N SER A 201 13.94 -6.71 -4.36
CA SER A 201 13.18 -7.57 -3.45
C SER A 201 11.80 -6.95 -3.17
N ARG A 202 10.82 -7.80 -2.84
CA ARG A 202 9.46 -7.36 -2.53
C ARG A 202 9.42 -6.38 -1.34
N ASN A 203 10.12 -6.68 -0.24
CA ASN A 203 10.16 -5.79 0.93
C ASN A 203 10.69 -4.40 0.56
N ARG A 204 11.66 -4.32 -0.36
CA ARG A 204 12.22 -3.05 -0.82
C ARG A 204 11.23 -2.27 -1.68
N GLU A 205 10.49 -2.96 -2.56
CA GLU A 205 9.40 -2.37 -3.35
C GLU A 205 8.26 -1.85 -2.46
N GLU A 206 7.83 -2.63 -1.46
CA GLU A 206 6.77 -2.26 -0.53
C GLU A 206 7.14 -1.03 0.31
N ALA A 207 8.38 -1.00 0.84
CA ALA A 207 8.89 0.17 1.57
C ALA A 207 8.90 1.43 0.69
N TRP A 208 9.34 1.30 -0.56
CA TRP A 208 9.31 2.41 -1.53
C TRP A 208 7.89 2.88 -1.81
N ARG A 209 6.97 1.95 -2.14
CA ARG A 209 5.56 2.27 -2.41
C ARG A 209 4.91 2.95 -1.23
N HIS A 210 5.18 2.49 -0.01
CA HIS A 210 4.66 3.12 1.21
C HIS A 210 5.09 4.59 1.32
N GLN A 211 6.39 4.87 1.16
CA GLN A 211 6.91 6.24 1.24
C GLN A 211 6.38 7.12 0.10
N LEU A 212 6.35 6.60 -1.13
CA LEU A 212 5.82 7.31 -2.29
C LEU A 212 4.35 7.68 -2.10
N ASN A 213 3.52 6.71 -1.69
CA ASN A 213 2.09 6.94 -1.48
C ASN A 213 1.82 7.96 -0.39
N SER A 214 2.55 7.85 0.74
CA SER A 214 2.44 8.81 1.85
C SER A 214 2.76 10.23 1.38
N GLY A 215 3.89 10.41 0.67
CA GLY A 215 4.29 11.71 0.16
C GLY A 215 3.34 12.30 -0.89
N LEU A 216 2.86 11.49 -1.83
CA LEU A 216 1.92 11.94 -2.86
C LEU A 216 0.53 12.28 -2.29
N LYS A 217 0.01 11.48 -1.36
CA LYS A 217 -1.25 11.79 -0.66
C LYS A 217 -1.13 13.11 0.10
N ARG A 218 -0.03 13.28 0.83
CA ARG A 218 0.23 14.53 1.55
C ARG A 218 0.31 15.73 0.61
N TRP A 219 1.02 15.62 -0.50
CA TRP A 219 1.05 16.69 -1.51
C TRP A 219 -0.34 16.98 -2.09
N ALA A 220 -1.11 15.93 -2.42
CA ALA A 220 -2.49 16.09 -2.90
C ALA A 220 -3.35 16.85 -1.88
N GLU A 221 -3.28 16.51 -0.60
CA GLU A 221 -4.09 17.11 0.46
C GLU A 221 -3.62 18.53 0.82
N ASP A 222 -2.34 18.67 1.18
CA ASP A 222 -1.77 19.90 1.74
C ASP A 222 -1.49 20.96 0.66
N GLU A 223 -1.12 20.56 -0.57
CA GLU A 223 -0.69 21.49 -1.62
C GLU A 223 -1.74 21.69 -2.71
N PHE A 224 -2.39 20.63 -3.20
CA PHE A 224 -3.33 20.74 -4.32
C PHE A 224 -4.75 21.07 -3.85
N LEU A 225 -5.33 20.23 -2.98
CA LEU A 225 -6.72 20.36 -2.54
C LEU A 225 -6.93 21.60 -1.67
N ALA A 226 -6.04 21.86 -0.70
CA ALA A 226 -6.12 23.06 0.14
C ALA A 226 -6.15 24.37 -0.67
N LYS A 227 -5.42 24.44 -1.80
CA LYS A 227 -5.43 25.62 -2.70
C LYS A 227 -6.65 25.64 -3.63
N SER A 228 -7.11 24.47 -4.05
CA SER A 228 -8.25 24.33 -4.97
C SER A 228 -9.58 24.67 -4.31
N ASP A 229 -9.74 24.37 -3.01
CA ASP A 229 -10.93 24.74 -2.24
C ASP A 229 -11.09 26.27 -2.15
N ILE A 230 -9.98 27.01 -2.21
CA ILE A 230 -9.97 28.48 -2.13
C ILE A 230 -10.26 29.09 -3.52
N HIS A 231 -9.75 28.50 -4.59
CA HIS A 231 -9.84 29.04 -5.96
C HIS A 231 -10.13 27.96 -7.03
N PRO A 232 -11.35 27.40 -7.05
CA PRO A 232 -11.68 26.24 -7.89
C PRO A 232 -11.62 26.50 -9.41
N SER A 233 -11.67 27.77 -9.86
CA SER A 233 -11.72 28.13 -11.28
C SER A 233 -10.36 28.41 -11.94
N ASN A 234 -9.24 28.37 -11.21
CA ASN A 234 -7.93 28.79 -11.69
C ASN A 234 -6.81 27.78 -11.41
N ILE A 235 -7.06 26.48 -11.59
CA ILE A 235 -6.02 25.46 -11.38
C ILE A 235 -5.04 25.47 -12.56
N PRO A 236 -3.73 25.70 -12.34
CA PRO A 236 -2.74 25.63 -13.41
C PRO A 236 -2.64 24.23 -14.00
N ALA A 237 -2.50 24.12 -15.33
CA ALA A 237 -2.39 22.83 -16.01
C ALA A 237 -1.30 21.90 -15.43
N PRO A 238 -0.07 22.37 -15.10
CA PRO A 238 0.94 21.51 -14.50
C PRO A 238 0.54 20.93 -13.13
N ALA A 239 -0.23 21.68 -12.34
CA ALA A 239 -0.73 21.20 -11.05
C ALA A 239 -1.80 20.12 -11.24
N MET A 240 -2.71 20.31 -12.21
CA MET A 240 -3.71 19.30 -12.57
C MET A 240 -3.05 18.02 -13.08
N GLU A 241 -2.06 18.13 -13.98
CA GLU A 241 -1.29 16.97 -14.49
C GLU A 241 -0.60 16.21 -13.35
N MET A 242 0.00 16.93 -12.40
CA MET A 242 0.65 16.32 -11.23
C MET A 242 -0.37 15.64 -10.30
N PHE A 243 -1.58 16.19 -10.18
CA PHE A 243 -2.67 15.57 -9.43
C PHE A 243 -3.19 14.30 -10.10
N LEU A 244 -3.28 14.27 -11.44
CA LEU A 244 -3.60 13.06 -12.19
C LEU A 244 -2.51 11.99 -12.05
N LEU A 245 -1.23 12.37 -12.12
CA LEU A 245 -0.12 11.45 -11.84
C LEU A 245 -0.22 10.89 -10.42
N THR A 246 -0.50 11.75 -9.43
CA THR A 246 -0.72 11.35 -8.04
C THR A 246 -1.83 10.32 -7.92
N ALA A 247 -2.99 10.55 -8.56
CA ALA A 247 -4.10 9.61 -8.58
C ALA A 247 -3.70 8.24 -9.16
N MET A 248 -2.94 8.23 -10.25
CA MET A 248 -2.47 6.99 -10.86
C MET A 248 -1.47 6.23 -9.98
N ARG A 249 -0.51 6.94 -9.37
CA ARG A 249 0.53 6.35 -8.53
C ARG A 249 -0.04 5.81 -7.21
N VAL A 250 -0.81 6.61 -6.49
CA VAL A 250 -1.51 6.18 -5.26
C VAL A 250 -2.48 5.03 -5.55
N GLY A 251 -3.13 5.09 -6.71
CA GLY A 251 -4.03 4.07 -7.19
C GLY A 251 -3.46 2.67 -7.22
N SER A 252 -2.15 2.52 -7.48
CA SER A 252 -1.50 1.22 -7.57
C SER A 252 -1.61 0.36 -6.30
N THR A 253 -1.92 0.98 -5.15
CA THR A 253 -2.16 0.29 -3.87
C THR A 253 -3.50 0.65 -3.23
N ASP A 254 -4.10 1.78 -3.63
CA ASP A 254 -5.33 2.31 -3.06
C ASP A 254 -6.27 2.77 -4.19
N ALA A 255 -7.04 1.81 -4.71
CA ALA A 255 -7.95 2.03 -5.83
C ALA A 255 -9.05 3.05 -5.49
N ASP A 256 -9.51 3.08 -4.24
CA ASP A 256 -10.55 4.00 -3.78
C ASP A 256 -10.03 5.44 -3.74
N ALA A 257 -8.80 5.66 -3.24
CA ALA A 257 -8.16 6.98 -3.30
C ALA A 257 -7.97 7.47 -4.74
N ARG A 258 -7.56 6.59 -5.67
CA ARG A 258 -7.49 6.91 -7.10
C ARG A 258 -8.83 7.37 -7.64
N GLN A 259 -9.89 6.60 -7.40
CA GLN A 259 -11.23 6.97 -7.86
C GLN A 259 -11.63 8.34 -7.30
N LYS A 260 -11.47 8.55 -5.99
CA LYS A 260 -11.78 9.82 -5.32
C LYS A 260 -11.02 10.99 -5.95
N TYR A 261 -9.71 10.86 -6.17
CA TYR A 261 -8.91 11.94 -6.76
C TYR A 261 -9.30 12.22 -8.22
N LEU A 262 -9.61 11.19 -9.01
CA LEU A 262 -10.11 11.39 -10.38
C LEU A 262 -11.49 12.06 -10.40
N GLU A 263 -12.39 11.70 -9.48
CA GLU A 263 -13.70 12.37 -9.35
C GLU A 263 -13.54 13.85 -9.00
N ILE A 264 -12.65 14.18 -8.06
CA ILE A 264 -12.32 15.57 -7.73
C ILE A 264 -11.72 16.29 -8.94
N ALA A 265 -10.74 15.70 -9.62
CA ALA A 265 -10.13 16.30 -10.81
C ALA A 265 -11.18 16.58 -11.91
N ALA A 266 -12.12 15.65 -12.15
CA ALA A 266 -13.20 15.84 -13.10
C ALA A 266 -14.16 16.96 -12.69
N GLN A 267 -14.50 17.06 -11.39
CA GLN A 267 -15.31 18.17 -10.86
C GLN A 267 -14.61 19.53 -11.00
N LEU A 268 -13.29 19.54 -10.90
CA LEU A 268 -12.44 20.71 -11.12
C LEU A 268 -12.16 20.99 -12.60
N GLY A 269 -12.80 20.27 -13.53
CA GLY A 269 -12.76 20.54 -14.96
C GLY A 269 -11.75 19.73 -15.77
N SER A 270 -11.12 18.70 -15.21
CA SER A 270 -10.23 17.81 -15.97
C SER A 270 -11.02 16.89 -16.90
N GLU A 271 -10.96 17.17 -18.21
CA GLU A 271 -11.54 16.31 -19.25
C GLU A 271 -10.90 14.92 -19.26
N GLN A 272 -9.59 14.83 -19.02
CA GLN A 272 -8.87 13.56 -18.96
C GLN A 272 -9.37 12.68 -17.81
N ALA A 273 -9.57 13.25 -16.62
CA ALA A 273 -10.13 12.50 -15.50
C ALA A 273 -11.56 12.03 -15.79
N ALA A 274 -12.40 12.90 -16.37
CA ALA A 274 -13.76 12.53 -16.77
C ALA A 274 -13.77 11.38 -17.80
N GLN A 275 -12.84 11.39 -18.75
CA GLN A 275 -12.67 10.30 -19.72
C GLN A 275 -12.20 9.01 -19.05
N TRP A 276 -11.19 9.06 -18.16
CA TRP A 276 -10.70 7.89 -17.44
C TRP A 276 -11.76 7.24 -16.56
N LEU A 277 -12.58 8.04 -15.86
CA LEU A 277 -13.70 7.52 -15.07
C LEU A 277 -14.75 6.81 -15.95
N LYS A 278 -14.99 7.32 -17.16
CA LYS A 278 -16.02 6.79 -18.06
C LYS A 278 -15.58 5.56 -18.87
N SER A 279 -14.37 5.60 -19.44
CA SER A 279 -13.93 4.65 -20.46
C SER A 279 -12.52 4.07 -20.23
N GLY A 280 -11.90 4.36 -19.08
CA GLY A 280 -10.51 3.97 -18.83
C GLY A 280 -9.51 4.73 -19.68
N SER A 281 -8.29 4.20 -19.80
CA SER A 281 -7.17 4.85 -20.51
C SER A 281 -7.30 4.82 -22.02
N GLY A 282 -8.12 3.91 -22.56
CA GLY A 282 -8.18 3.61 -24.00
C GLY A 282 -7.10 2.64 -24.48
N SER A 283 -6.25 2.10 -23.60
CA SER A 283 -5.22 1.10 -23.95
C SER A 283 -5.78 -0.29 -24.23
N ILE A 284 -6.99 -0.58 -23.75
CA ILE A 284 -7.70 -1.85 -23.96
C ILE A 284 -9.06 -1.61 -24.62
N PRO A 285 -9.64 -2.64 -25.28
CA PRO A 285 -11.03 -2.60 -25.71
C PRO A 285 -11.94 -2.42 -24.50
N ALA A 286 -12.51 -1.22 -24.34
CA ALA A 286 -13.33 -0.88 -23.18
C ALA A 286 -14.76 -1.42 -23.25
N LEU A 287 -15.26 -1.74 -24.45
CA LEU A 287 -16.64 -2.18 -24.67
C LEU A 287 -16.68 -3.35 -25.65
N TYR A 288 -17.49 -4.36 -25.32
CA TYR A 288 -17.93 -5.40 -26.23
C TYR A 288 -19.43 -5.60 -26.08
N THR A 289 -20.17 -5.72 -27.17
CA THR A 289 -21.61 -5.92 -27.13
C THR A 289 -22.04 -6.81 -28.28
N SER A 290 -22.88 -7.80 -27.96
CA SER A 290 -23.55 -8.69 -28.90
C SER A 290 -25.02 -8.84 -28.50
N GLU A 291 -25.77 -9.68 -29.20
CA GLU A 291 -27.13 -10.06 -28.81
C GLU A 291 -27.16 -10.90 -27.50
N ARG A 292 -26.02 -11.47 -27.10
CA ARG A 292 -25.89 -12.39 -25.96
C ARG A 292 -25.28 -11.75 -24.73
N VAL A 293 -24.35 -10.83 -24.90
CA VAL A 293 -23.59 -10.24 -23.79
C VAL A 293 -23.25 -8.77 -24.05
N ALA A 294 -23.21 -7.99 -22.98
CA ALA A 294 -22.55 -6.69 -22.97
C ALA A 294 -21.46 -6.66 -21.89
N CYS A 295 -20.24 -6.36 -22.28
CA CYS A 295 -19.08 -6.24 -21.40
C CYS A 295 -18.52 -4.82 -21.46
N GLN A 296 -18.14 -4.27 -20.30
CA GLN A 296 -17.45 -2.99 -20.21
C GLN A 296 -16.26 -3.11 -19.26
N ALA A 297 -15.07 -2.74 -19.72
CA ALA A 297 -13.86 -2.72 -18.90
C ALA A 297 -13.37 -1.28 -18.69
N ASN A 298 -12.84 -1.02 -17.49
CA ASN A 298 -12.13 0.21 -17.17
C ASN A 298 -10.84 -0.16 -16.44
N ASP A 299 -9.71 -0.07 -17.13
CA ASP A 299 -8.36 -0.40 -16.65
C ASP A 299 -7.83 0.56 -15.59
N ILE A 300 -8.24 1.84 -15.66
CA ILE A 300 -7.91 2.84 -14.65
C ILE A 300 -8.58 2.52 -13.32
N LEU A 301 -9.87 2.14 -13.36
CA LEU A 301 -10.62 1.78 -12.16
C LEU A 301 -10.48 0.30 -11.77
N GLN A 302 -9.84 -0.50 -12.61
CA GLN A 302 -9.70 -1.95 -12.43
C GLN A 302 -11.06 -2.65 -12.29
N THR A 303 -12.04 -2.22 -13.07
CA THR A 303 -13.41 -2.75 -13.03
C THR A 303 -13.81 -3.39 -14.35
N LEU A 304 -14.58 -4.46 -14.24
CA LEU A 304 -15.17 -5.18 -15.35
C LEU A 304 -16.67 -5.35 -15.07
N GLU A 305 -17.52 -4.89 -15.98
CA GLU A 305 -18.94 -5.16 -15.96
C GLU A 305 -19.29 -6.20 -17.03
N VAL A 306 -20.04 -7.23 -16.67
CA VAL A 306 -20.53 -8.27 -17.59
C VAL A 306 -22.03 -8.39 -17.42
N HIS A 307 -22.76 -8.27 -18.52
CA HIS A 307 -24.20 -8.48 -18.57
C HIS A 307 -24.53 -9.63 -19.52
N ILE A 308 -24.91 -10.77 -18.95
CA ILE A 308 -25.39 -11.94 -19.67
C ILE A 308 -26.87 -11.72 -20.01
N LEU A 309 -27.18 -11.54 -21.30
CA LEU A 309 -28.54 -11.26 -21.79
C LEU A 309 -29.34 -12.55 -21.99
N SER A 310 -28.66 -13.59 -22.49
CA SER A 310 -29.16 -14.96 -22.67
C SER A 310 -28.32 -15.95 -21.87
N GLU A 311 -28.95 -16.89 -21.17
CA GLU A 311 -28.27 -17.87 -20.30
C GLU A 311 -27.96 -19.16 -21.09
N GLU A 312 -26.95 -19.08 -21.96
CA GLU A 312 -26.52 -20.18 -22.83
C GLU A 312 -24.98 -20.23 -22.93
N GLU A 313 -24.44 -21.38 -23.34
CA GLU A 313 -23.00 -21.63 -23.42
C GLU A 313 -22.25 -20.51 -24.17
N GLU A 314 -22.76 -20.11 -25.33
CA GLU A 314 -22.12 -19.10 -26.19
C GLU A 314 -22.08 -17.71 -25.54
N SER A 315 -23.05 -17.36 -24.68
CA SER A 315 -22.99 -16.10 -23.93
C SER A 315 -21.80 -16.06 -22.96
N TYR A 316 -21.56 -17.17 -22.27
CA TYR A 316 -20.42 -17.29 -21.36
C TYR A 316 -19.10 -17.42 -22.12
N ARG A 317 -19.10 -18.08 -23.28
CA ARG A 317 -17.95 -18.15 -24.19
C ARG A 317 -17.52 -16.75 -24.65
N GLU A 318 -18.44 -15.95 -25.18
CA GLU A 318 -18.16 -14.58 -25.64
C GLU A 318 -17.62 -13.71 -24.49
N ALA A 319 -18.24 -13.80 -23.31
CA ALA A 319 -17.77 -13.08 -22.12
C ALA A 319 -16.34 -13.48 -21.73
N LEU A 320 -16.04 -14.79 -21.66
CA LEU A 320 -14.71 -15.30 -21.32
C LEU A 320 -13.65 -14.90 -22.35
N VAL A 321 -13.96 -15.00 -23.64
CA VAL A 321 -13.05 -14.58 -24.71
C VAL A 321 -12.71 -13.10 -24.58
N TYR A 322 -13.71 -12.25 -24.32
CA TYR A 322 -13.47 -10.82 -24.08
C TYR A 322 -12.56 -10.59 -22.85
N VAL A 323 -12.82 -11.28 -21.74
CA VAL A 323 -12.01 -11.17 -20.52
C VAL A 323 -10.56 -11.59 -20.78
N CYS A 324 -10.34 -12.70 -21.46
CA CYS A 324 -9.01 -13.15 -21.84
C CYS A 324 -8.30 -12.14 -22.77
N ASP A 325 -9.00 -11.56 -23.75
CA ASP A 325 -8.45 -10.58 -24.68
C ASP A 325 -7.98 -9.30 -23.97
N ILE A 326 -8.79 -8.74 -23.07
CA ILE A 326 -8.38 -7.54 -22.31
C ILE A 326 -7.21 -7.83 -21.37
N LEU A 327 -7.16 -9.00 -20.75
CA LEU A 327 -6.04 -9.41 -19.89
C LEU A 327 -4.74 -9.57 -20.68
N GLN A 328 -4.79 -10.19 -21.86
CA GLN A 328 -3.64 -10.27 -22.77
C GLN A 328 -3.15 -8.89 -23.23
N LYS A 329 -4.05 -7.91 -23.31
CA LYS A 329 -3.73 -6.52 -23.65
C LYS A 329 -3.30 -5.66 -22.45
N GLY A 330 -3.11 -6.26 -21.27
CA GLY A 330 -2.55 -5.59 -20.10
C GLY A 330 -3.57 -5.09 -19.07
N PHE A 331 -4.84 -5.51 -19.16
CA PHE A 331 -5.77 -5.32 -18.05
C PHE A 331 -5.25 -6.02 -16.80
N THR A 332 -5.46 -5.42 -15.63
CA THR A 332 -4.95 -5.98 -14.37
C THR A 332 -5.62 -7.32 -14.04
N LYS A 333 -4.85 -8.22 -13.40
CA LYS A 333 -5.37 -9.45 -12.78
C LYS A 333 -6.15 -9.16 -11.50
N GLU A 334 -5.88 -8.02 -10.85
CA GLU A 334 -6.50 -7.55 -9.61
C GLU A 334 -7.70 -6.67 -9.95
N TYR A 335 -8.78 -7.28 -10.44
CA TYR A 335 -9.97 -6.54 -10.87
C TYR A 335 -11.21 -6.90 -10.06
N ARG A 336 -12.19 -6.00 -10.07
CA ARG A 336 -13.54 -6.22 -9.54
C ARG A 336 -14.51 -6.47 -10.69
N LEU A 337 -15.32 -7.52 -10.60
CA LEU A 337 -16.35 -7.83 -11.59
C LEU A 337 -17.74 -7.47 -11.07
N LYS A 338 -18.51 -6.66 -11.82
CA LYS A 338 -19.96 -6.50 -11.63
C LYS A 338 -20.70 -7.40 -12.62
N LEU A 339 -21.52 -8.32 -12.12
CA LEU A 339 -22.26 -9.26 -12.96
C LEU A 339 -23.76 -8.95 -12.96
N LYS A 340 -24.35 -8.87 -14.14
CA LYS A 340 -25.80 -8.96 -14.37
C LYS A 340 -26.09 -10.28 -15.07
N SER A 341 -26.72 -11.22 -14.36
CA SER A 341 -27.12 -12.54 -14.86
C SER A 341 -28.42 -12.97 -14.18
N LYS A 342 -29.21 -13.83 -14.83
CA LYS A 342 -30.43 -14.43 -14.28
C LYS A 342 -30.08 -15.64 -13.41
N VAL A 343 -29.04 -16.39 -13.76
CA VAL A 343 -28.60 -17.59 -13.03
C VAL A 343 -27.64 -17.22 -11.90
N LYS A 344 -27.77 -17.94 -10.76
CA LYS A 344 -26.99 -17.73 -9.54
C LYS A 344 -26.42 -19.02 -8.98
N ASN A 345 -25.35 -19.51 -9.60
CA ASN A 345 -24.57 -20.64 -9.11
C ASN A 345 -23.39 -20.17 -8.26
N PHE A 346 -22.96 -21.03 -7.34
CA PHE A 346 -21.77 -20.87 -6.51
C PHE A 346 -21.15 -22.24 -6.29
N LEU A 347 -19.83 -22.30 -6.17
CA LEU A 347 -19.14 -23.52 -5.80
C LEU A 347 -19.50 -23.93 -4.38
N PRO A 348 -19.59 -25.25 -4.10
CA PRO A 348 -19.91 -25.76 -2.77
C PRO A 348 -18.71 -25.73 -1.82
N VAL A 349 -17.84 -24.71 -1.90
CA VAL A 349 -16.63 -24.58 -1.10
C VAL A 349 -16.85 -23.61 0.07
N PRO A 350 -16.71 -24.06 1.33
CA PRO A 350 -16.85 -23.18 2.49
C PRO A 350 -15.88 -22.00 2.46
N LYS A 351 -16.24 -20.90 3.14
CA LYS A 351 -15.46 -19.65 3.25
C LYS A 351 -15.28 -18.84 1.96
N LEU A 352 -15.54 -19.39 0.78
CA LEU A 352 -15.60 -18.58 -0.44
C LEU A 352 -16.64 -17.46 -0.29
N ALA A 353 -16.22 -16.23 -0.55
CA ALA A 353 -17.16 -15.12 -0.65
C ALA A 353 -18.15 -15.36 -1.79
N LYS A 354 -19.42 -15.01 -1.58
CA LYS A 354 -20.47 -15.09 -2.61
C LYS A 354 -20.44 -13.83 -3.47
N SER A 355 -19.30 -13.56 -4.10
CA SER A 355 -19.11 -12.41 -4.97
C SER A 355 -19.75 -12.62 -6.35
N THR A 356 -19.89 -11.54 -7.10
CA THR A 356 -20.32 -11.56 -8.51
C THR A 356 -19.31 -12.24 -9.41
N LEU A 357 -18.01 -12.14 -9.10
CA LEU A 357 -16.93 -12.79 -9.81
C LEU A 357 -16.97 -14.32 -9.60
N HIS A 358 -17.17 -14.77 -8.36
CA HIS A 358 -17.45 -16.18 -8.06
C HIS A 358 -18.65 -16.69 -8.87
N ARG A 359 -19.77 -15.94 -8.87
CA ARG A 359 -20.98 -16.33 -9.61
C ARG A 359 -20.74 -16.45 -11.12
N PHE A 360 -19.97 -15.53 -11.72
CA PHE A 360 -19.65 -15.58 -13.14
C PHE A 360 -18.96 -16.89 -13.52
N PHE A 361 -17.90 -17.25 -12.80
CA PHE A 361 -17.17 -18.48 -13.07
C PHE A 361 -17.97 -19.73 -12.72
N ALA A 362 -18.71 -19.73 -11.61
CA ALA A 362 -19.58 -20.85 -11.24
C ALA A 362 -20.68 -21.10 -12.28
N ASN A 363 -21.24 -20.06 -12.88
CA ASN A 363 -22.19 -20.22 -13.97
C ASN A 363 -21.51 -20.77 -15.25
N ALA A 364 -20.33 -20.25 -15.62
CA ALA A 364 -19.61 -20.72 -16.80
C ALA A 364 -19.18 -22.20 -16.70
N LEU A 365 -18.85 -22.66 -15.49
CA LEU A 365 -18.44 -24.05 -15.21
C LEU A 365 -19.55 -25.09 -15.46
N GLU A 366 -20.81 -24.67 -15.59
CA GLU A 366 -21.92 -25.55 -15.94
C GLU A 366 -21.89 -26.01 -17.40
N TYR A 367 -21.04 -25.42 -18.25
CA TYR A 367 -20.88 -25.79 -19.65
C TYR A 367 -19.52 -26.49 -19.89
N PRO A 368 -19.49 -27.82 -20.04
CA PRO A 368 -18.23 -28.58 -20.19
C PRO A 368 -17.35 -28.13 -21.35
N ALA A 369 -17.93 -27.66 -22.45
CA ALA A 369 -17.18 -27.16 -23.60
C ALA A 369 -16.46 -25.81 -23.35
N LEU A 370 -16.67 -25.18 -22.19
CA LEU A 370 -15.91 -24.01 -21.74
C LEU A 370 -14.75 -24.36 -20.82
N HIS A 371 -14.64 -25.60 -20.34
CA HIS A 371 -13.61 -25.99 -19.38
C HIS A 371 -12.17 -25.75 -19.88
N PRO A 372 -11.82 -26.03 -21.16
CA PRO A 372 -10.49 -25.70 -21.67
C PRO A 372 -10.20 -24.19 -21.66
N LEU A 373 -11.16 -23.36 -22.07
CA LEU A 373 -11.02 -21.90 -22.07
C LEU A 373 -10.90 -21.34 -20.64
N LEU A 374 -11.61 -21.94 -19.68
CA LEU A 374 -11.47 -21.63 -18.27
C LEU A 374 -10.08 -21.99 -17.73
N ALA A 375 -9.53 -23.14 -18.13
CA ALA A 375 -8.16 -23.52 -17.76
C ALA A 375 -7.12 -22.54 -18.35
N GLU A 376 -7.28 -22.14 -19.62
CA GLU A 376 -6.46 -21.10 -20.26
C GLU A 376 -6.54 -19.76 -19.51
N TYR A 377 -7.75 -19.36 -19.11
CA TYR A 377 -7.95 -18.18 -18.26
C TYR A 377 -7.16 -18.30 -16.94
N ALA A 378 -7.28 -19.44 -16.24
CA ALA A 378 -6.58 -19.66 -14.98
C ALA A 378 -5.06 -19.60 -15.14
N ASP A 379 -4.50 -20.24 -16.16
CA ASP A 379 -3.06 -20.20 -16.46
C ASP A 379 -2.56 -18.78 -16.78
N MET A 380 -3.41 -17.93 -17.35
CA MET A 380 -3.08 -16.53 -17.63
C MET A 380 -3.03 -15.66 -16.35
N VAL A 381 -3.93 -15.90 -15.40
CA VAL A 381 -4.15 -14.97 -14.27
C VAL A 381 -3.48 -15.41 -12.97
N MET A 382 -3.22 -16.70 -12.75
CA MET A 382 -2.58 -17.15 -11.51
C MET A 382 -1.22 -16.48 -11.32
N GLU A 383 -1.07 -15.80 -10.19
CA GLU A 383 0.15 -15.10 -9.81
C GLU A 383 0.17 -14.96 -8.29
N GLU A 384 1.25 -15.42 -7.66
CA GLU A 384 1.45 -15.31 -6.21
C GLU A 384 1.37 -13.83 -5.79
N PHE A 385 0.73 -13.57 -4.65
CA PHE A 385 0.55 -12.21 -4.09
C PHE A 385 -0.30 -11.24 -4.92
N LYS A 386 -1.12 -11.77 -5.83
CA LYS A 386 -2.20 -11.03 -6.48
C LYS A 386 -3.53 -11.49 -5.91
N TRP A 387 -4.48 -10.58 -5.76
CA TRP A 387 -5.83 -10.89 -5.29
C TRP A 387 -6.90 -10.20 -6.15
N TYR A 388 -8.05 -10.84 -6.30
CA TYR A 388 -9.22 -10.16 -6.84
C TYR A 388 -9.65 -9.01 -5.91
N ASN A 389 -10.19 -7.93 -6.52
CA ASN A 389 -10.70 -6.75 -5.81
C ASN A 389 -12.21 -6.83 -5.55
N ASP A 390 -12.77 -8.04 -5.47
CA ASP A 390 -14.20 -8.32 -5.30
C ASP A 390 -14.63 -8.52 -3.85
N VAL A 391 -13.67 -8.50 -2.92
CA VAL A 391 -13.84 -8.56 -1.46
C VAL A 391 -12.90 -7.59 -0.75
N GLU A 392 -13.18 -7.29 0.51
CA GLU A 392 -12.23 -6.57 1.36
C GLU A 392 -10.94 -7.38 1.54
N PRO A 393 -9.75 -6.74 1.47
CA PRO A 393 -8.47 -7.40 1.70
C PRO A 393 -8.40 -8.11 3.06
N GLY A 394 -7.74 -9.26 3.08
CA GLY A 394 -7.58 -10.11 4.27
C GLY A 394 -7.90 -11.58 3.99
N GLU A 395 -8.43 -12.30 4.98
CA GLU A 395 -8.59 -13.77 4.94
C GLU A 395 -9.40 -14.32 3.76
N LYS A 396 -10.33 -13.51 3.22
CA LYS A 396 -11.23 -13.88 2.12
C LYS A 396 -10.69 -13.50 0.73
N SER A 397 -9.54 -12.82 0.68
CA SER A 397 -8.89 -12.51 -0.60
C SER A 397 -8.66 -13.81 -1.36
N ALA A 398 -8.84 -13.77 -2.68
CA ALA A 398 -8.68 -14.95 -3.52
C ALA A 398 -7.73 -14.60 -4.66
N MET A 399 -6.69 -15.42 -4.84
CA MET A 399 -5.77 -15.30 -5.98
C MET A 399 -6.57 -15.37 -7.29
N PRO A 400 -6.23 -14.54 -8.30
CA PRO A 400 -6.81 -14.69 -9.60
C PRO A 400 -6.73 -16.13 -10.11
N GLY A 401 -7.86 -16.67 -10.56
CA GLY A 401 -8.03 -18.07 -10.94
C GLY A 401 -8.65 -18.99 -9.88
N THR A 402 -8.73 -18.62 -8.59
CA THR A 402 -9.24 -19.49 -7.50
C THR A 402 -10.55 -20.20 -7.84
N TYR A 403 -11.58 -19.43 -8.25
CA TYR A 403 -12.90 -19.99 -8.54
C TYR A 403 -12.87 -20.96 -9.73
N VAL A 404 -12.05 -20.66 -10.74
CA VAL A 404 -11.94 -21.51 -11.92
C VAL A 404 -11.22 -22.80 -11.59
N VAL A 405 -10.07 -22.72 -10.92
CA VAL A 405 -9.25 -23.90 -10.58
C VAL A 405 -10.01 -24.83 -9.62
N MET A 406 -10.63 -24.28 -8.57
CA MET A 406 -11.44 -25.08 -7.65
C MET A 406 -12.65 -25.68 -8.34
N GLY A 407 -13.31 -24.93 -9.23
CA GLY A 407 -14.45 -25.44 -9.98
C GLY A 407 -14.09 -26.57 -10.94
N LEU A 408 -13.07 -26.37 -11.77
CA LEU A 408 -12.56 -27.38 -12.70
C LEU A 408 -12.09 -28.64 -11.97
N GLY A 409 -11.38 -28.46 -10.85
CA GLY A 409 -10.93 -29.55 -10.00
C GLY A 409 -12.08 -30.38 -9.40
N LEU A 410 -13.29 -29.84 -9.26
CA LEU A 410 -14.48 -30.59 -8.85
C LEU A 410 -15.24 -31.24 -10.02
N LYS A 411 -15.06 -30.76 -11.25
CA LYS A 411 -15.78 -31.29 -12.44
C LYS A 411 -15.10 -32.51 -13.05
N GLY A 412 -13.78 -32.70 -12.89
CA GLY A 412 -13.09 -33.87 -13.42
C GLY A 412 -11.60 -33.94 -13.10
N THR A 413 -11.00 -35.09 -13.41
CA THR A 413 -9.60 -35.42 -13.11
C THR A 413 -8.60 -34.74 -14.04
N ASP A 414 -9.03 -34.34 -15.24
CA ASP A 414 -8.17 -33.74 -16.28
C ASP A 414 -7.46 -32.45 -15.81
N TYR A 415 -8.04 -31.76 -14.84
CA TYR A 415 -7.54 -30.49 -14.32
C TYR A 415 -6.78 -30.62 -12.99
N PHE A 416 -6.53 -31.83 -12.49
CA PHE A 416 -5.71 -32.02 -11.29
C PHE A 416 -4.30 -31.41 -11.37
N PRO A 417 -3.58 -31.47 -12.51
CA PRO A 417 -2.31 -30.75 -12.64
C PRO A 417 -2.44 -29.23 -12.44
N LEU A 418 -3.55 -28.63 -12.88
CA LEU A 418 -3.83 -27.20 -12.69
C LEU A 418 -4.10 -26.90 -11.21
N VAL A 419 -4.87 -27.75 -10.51
CA VAL A 419 -5.07 -27.66 -9.05
C VAL A 419 -3.74 -27.70 -8.30
N ILE A 420 -2.85 -28.64 -8.64
CA ILE A 420 -1.54 -28.75 -7.99
C ILE A 420 -0.69 -27.49 -8.23
N ARG A 421 -0.67 -26.95 -9.46
CA ARG A 421 0.06 -25.71 -9.77
C ARG A 421 -0.48 -24.54 -8.95
N TYR A 422 -1.80 -24.38 -8.92
CA TYR A 422 -2.46 -23.34 -8.12
C TYR A 422 -2.09 -23.45 -6.64
N MET A 423 -2.18 -24.64 -6.05
CA MET A 423 -1.90 -24.85 -4.61
C MET A 423 -0.45 -24.52 -4.23
N LYS A 424 0.50 -24.61 -5.17
CA LYS A 424 1.90 -24.19 -4.95
C LYS A 424 2.10 -22.66 -4.97
N LEU A 425 1.17 -21.90 -5.55
CA LEU A 425 1.21 -20.44 -5.63
C LEU A 425 0.39 -19.76 -4.52
N VAL A 426 -0.35 -20.53 -3.73
CA VAL A 426 -1.19 -19.98 -2.67
C VAL A 426 -0.29 -19.39 -1.57
N ASP A 427 -0.51 -18.11 -1.29
CA ASP A 427 0.04 -17.44 -0.11
C ASP A 427 -0.67 -17.98 1.16
N THR A 428 -0.04 -18.94 1.83
CA THR A 428 -0.61 -19.61 3.01
C THR A 428 -0.65 -18.72 4.26
N GLU A 429 -0.03 -17.54 4.23
CA GLU A 429 -0.07 -16.58 5.34
C GLU A 429 -1.31 -15.68 5.21
N HIS A 430 -1.57 -15.15 4.02
CA HIS A 430 -2.59 -14.11 3.80
C HIS A 430 -3.91 -14.63 3.20
N GLN A 431 -3.92 -15.83 2.59
CA GLN A 431 -5.10 -16.41 1.95
C GLN A 431 -5.63 -17.64 2.71
N SER A 432 -6.95 -17.69 2.97
CA SER A 432 -7.61 -18.82 3.66
C SER A 432 -8.80 -19.45 2.91
N VAL A 433 -9.10 -18.95 1.72
CA VAL A 433 -10.28 -19.36 0.92
C VAL A 433 -10.25 -20.83 0.49
N GLN A 434 -9.06 -21.43 0.44
CA GLN A 434 -8.80 -22.83 0.10
C GLN A 434 -8.97 -23.81 1.27
N ASP A 435 -9.05 -23.34 2.52
CA ASP A 435 -9.05 -24.21 3.71
C ASP A 435 -10.18 -25.26 3.70
N GLY A 436 -11.33 -24.90 3.12
CA GLY A 436 -12.48 -25.81 3.02
C GLY A 436 -12.41 -26.76 1.83
N TYR A 437 -11.50 -26.53 0.88
CA TYR A 437 -11.51 -27.19 -0.42
C TYR A 437 -11.12 -28.68 -0.34
N ALA A 438 -10.20 -29.05 0.56
CA ALA A 438 -9.77 -30.44 0.72
C ALA A 438 -10.92 -31.40 1.06
N ALA A 439 -11.86 -30.97 1.92
CA ALA A 439 -13.02 -31.77 2.27
C ALA A 439 -13.97 -31.94 1.09
N VAL A 440 -14.26 -30.84 0.38
CA VAL A 440 -15.15 -30.84 -0.79
C VAL A 440 -14.56 -31.66 -1.94
N PHE A 441 -13.24 -31.60 -2.13
CA PHE A 441 -12.53 -32.42 -3.11
C PHE A 441 -12.65 -33.92 -2.81
N ALA A 442 -12.46 -34.30 -1.53
CA ALA A 442 -12.62 -35.69 -1.10
C ALA A 442 -14.07 -36.17 -1.24
N ASP A 443 -15.06 -35.31 -0.94
CA ASP A 443 -16.48 -35.65 -1.12
C ASP A 443 -16.84 -35.85 -2.61
N ALA A 444 -16.22 -35.08 -3.51
CA ALA A 444 -16.49 -35.14 -4.94
C ALA A 444 -15.86 -36.36 -5.63
N HIS A 445 -14.61 -36.70 -5.27
CA HIS A 445 -13.82 -37.72 -5.99
C HIS A 445 -13.56 -39.00 -5.19
N GLY A 446 -13.84 -38.98 -3.89
CA GLY A 446 -13.32 -39.97 -2.95
C GLY A 446 -11.80 -39.85 -2.75
N LEU A 447 -11.29 -40.56 -1.75
CA LEU A 447 -9.85 -40.73 -1.55
C LEU A 447 -9.42 -42.07 -2.18
N THR A 448 -8.80 -42.00 -3.35
CA THR A 448 -8.26 -43.13 -4.10
C THR A 448 -6.75 -42.93 -4.27
N PRO A 449 -5.99 -43.96 -4.69
CA PRO A 449 -4.59 -43.80 -5.02
C PRO A 449 -4.28 -42.61 -5.96
N ASP A 450 -5.18 -42.29 -6.89
CA ASP A 450 -4.99 -41.21 -7.86
C ASP A 450 -5.35 -39.83 -7.30
N THR A 451 -6.26 -39.75 -6.32
CA THR A 451 -6.74 -38.46 -5.77
C THR A 451 -5.98 -38.03 -4.52
N ILE A 452 -5.40 -38.97 -3.76
CA ILE A 452 -4.61 -38.68 -2.55
C ILE A 452 -3.45 -37.71 -2.82
N PRO A 453 -2.62 -37.87 -3.88
CA PRO A 453 -1.53 -36.94 -4.17
C PRO A 453 -2.00 -35.51 -4.42
N VAL A 454 -3.18 -35.31 -5.01
CA VAL A 454 -3.76 -33.97 -5.22
C VAL A 454 -4.26 -33.42 -3.89
N TRP A 455 -4.97 -34.25 -3.12
CA TRP A 455 -5.55 -33.89 -1.83
C TRP A 455 -4.48 -33.47 -0.81
N THR A 456 -3.32 -34.13 -0.76
CA THR A 456 -2.20 -33.71 0.11
C THR A 456 -1.67 -32.34 -0.27
N LYS A 457 -1.57 -32.01 -1.57
CA LYS A 457 -1.17 -30.66 -2.01
C LYS A 457 -2.20 -29.60 -1.63
N ILE A 458 -3.49 -29.92 -1.68
CA ILE A 458 -4.54 -29.01 -1.20
C ILE A 458 -4.39 -28.75 0.30
N LEU A 459 -4.13 -29.78 1.10
CA LEU A 459 -3.97 -29.65 2.56
C LEU A 459 -2.72 -28.86 2.95
N LEU A 460 -1.60 -29.05 2.25
CA LEU A 460 -0.37 -28.29 2.46
C LEU A 460 -0.57 -26.79 2.16
N ALA A 461 -1.40 -26.47 1.17
CA ALA A 461 -1.72 -25.09 0.80
C ALA A 461 -2.74 -24.42 1.75
N GLY A 462 -3.21 -25.11 2.80
CA GLY A 462 -4.12 -24.51 3.78
C GLY A 462 -3.44 -23.39 4.57
N ASN A 463 -4.20 -22.34 4.92
CA ASN A 463 -3.68 -21.22 5.71
C ASN A 463 -3.02 -21.71 7.00
N GLN A 464 -1.97 -21.06 7.50
CA GLN A 464 -1.28 -21.47 8.73
C GLN A 464 -2.25 -21.76 9.91
N SER A 465 -3.32 -20.97 10.04
CA SER A 465 -4.35 -21.12 11.08
C SER A 465 -5.50 -22.09 10.74
N ALA A 466 -5.43 -22.83 9.62
CA ALA A 466 -6.49 -23.73 9.20
C ALA A 466 -6.72 -24.87 10.20
N LYS A 467 -7.99 -25.15 10.47
CA LYS A 467 -8.37 -26.24 11.39
C LYS A 467 -8.16 -27.60 10.73
N PRO A 468 -7.90 -28.66 11.52
CA PRO A 468 -7.88 -30.01 11.01
C PRO A 468 -9.24 -30.41 10.41
N LEU A 469 -9.21 -31.40 9.51
CA LEU A 469 -10.39 -32.04 8.96
C LEU A 469 -11.24 -32.69 10.07
N LYS A 470 -12.53 -32.82 9.80
CA LYS A 470 -13.47 -33.50 10.72
C LYS A 470 -13.27 -35.02 10.71
N SER A 471 -12.88 -35.58 9.57
CA SER A 471 -12.59 -36.99 9.35
C SER A 471 -11.40 -37.14 8.40
N SER A 472 -10.57 -38.16 8.62
CA SER A 472 -9.39 -38.39 7.77
C SER A 472 -9.76 -38.96 6.39
N GLY A 473 -10.82 -39.79 6.31
CA GLY A 473 -11.22 -40.49 5.09
C GLY A 473 -10.29 -41.63 4.64
N ILE A 474 -9.24 -41.91 5.42
CA ILE A 474 -8.28 -43.00 5.19
C ILE A 474 -8.73 -44.23 5.98
N GLU A 475 -9.31 -45.20 5.28
CA GLU A 475 -9.94 -46.39 5.84
C GLU A 475 -9.39 -47.70 5.24
N SER A 476 -8.77 -47.65 4.06
CA SER A 476 -8.20 -48.81 3.37
C SER A 476 -6.67 -48.85 3.41
N VAL A 477 -6.12 -50.05 3.19
CA VAL A 477 -4.66 -50.29 3.13
C VAL A 477 -4.04 -49.55 1.94
N GLU A 478 -4.71 -49.54 0.80
CA GLU A 478 -4.25 -48.83 -0.40
C GLU A 478 -4.18 -47.32 -0.17
N GLN A 479 -5.20 -46.73 0.47
CA GLN A 479 -5.22 -45.30 0.80
C GLN A 479 -4.08 -44.97 1.77
N ALA A 480 -3.92 -45.76 2.84
CA ALA A 480 -2.88 -45.55 3.83
C ALA A 480 -1.48 -45.65 3.21
N ARG A 481 -1.26 -46.64 2.34
CA ARG A 481 0.04 -46.83 1.66
C ARG A 481 0.40 -45.63 0.79
N VAL A 482 -0.52 -45.17 -0.06
CA VAL A 482 -0.27 -44.03 -0.95
C VAL A 482 -0.06 -42.74 -0.16
N LEU A 483 -0.81 -42.55 0.93
CA LEU A 483 -0.61 -41.39 1.80
C LEU A 483 0.79 -41.40 2.43
N VAL A 484 1.24 -42.54 2.95
CA VAL A 484 2.60 -42.68 3.52
C VAL A 484 3.66 -42.40 2.45
N GLU A 485 3.53 -43.00 1.27
CA GLU A 485 4.44 -42.74 0.14
C GLU A 485 4.48 -41.25 -0.26
N GLU A 486 3.36 -40.53 -0.20
CA GLU A 486 3.33 -39.08 -0.44
C GLU A 486 4.00 -38.27 0.67
N LEU A 487 3.82 -38.65 1.94
CA LEU A 487 4.43 -37.97 3.09
C LEU A 487 5.95 -38.21 3.15
N GLU A 488 6.43 -39.39 2.78
CA GLU A 488 7.86 -39.72 2.75
C GLU A 488 8.67 -38.83 1.79
N LYS A 489 8.01 -38.23 0.79
CA LYS A 489 8.62 -37.30 -0.18
C LYS A 489 8.80 -35.88 0.37
N LEU A 490 8.28 -35.60 1.56
CA LEU A 490 8.25 -34.26 2.16
C LEU A 490 9.34 -34.07 3.22
N GLU A 491 9.63 -32.81 3.54
CA GLU A 491 10.42 -32.46 4.72
C GLU A 491 9.62 -32.72 6.00
N ASP A 492 10.30 -32.90 7.12
CA ASP A 492 9.65 -33.32 8.38
C ASP A 492 8.60 -32.30 8.87
N TYR A 493 8.85 -31.01 8.67
CA TYR A 493 7.87 -29.96 8.99
C TYR A 493 6.56 -30.11 8.18
N ASP A 494 6.65 -30.43 6.89
CA ASP A 494 5.47 -30.60 6.03
C ASP A 494 4.70 -31.89 6.37
N LYS A 495 5.42 -32.95 6.79
CA LYS A 495 4.80 -34.18 7.30
C LYS A 495 4.00 -33.90 8.57
N GLU A 496 4.62 -33.23 9.54
CA GLU A 496 3.96 -32.82 10.79
C GLU A 496 2.73 -31.96 10.51
N LEU A 497 2.84 -31.02 9.56
CA LEU A 497 1.72 -30.20 9.12
C LEU A 497 0.59 -31.04 8.56
N LEU A 498 0.85 -31.98 7.65
CA LEU A 498 -0.19 -32.86 7.11
C LEU A 498 -0.82 -33.75 8.18
N VAL A 499 -0.03 -34.32 9.09
CA VAL A 499 -0.56 -35.09 10.23
C VAL A 499 -1.47 -34.21 11.09
N TYR A 500 -1.09 -32.95 11.31
CA TYR A 500 -1.94 -31.98 11.96
C TYR A 500 -3.21 -31.71 11.16
N ARG A 501 -3.15 -31.44 9.86
CA ARG A 501 -4.34 -31.11 9.05
C ARG A 501 -5.32 -32.27 8.93
N ILE A 502 -4.84 -33.50 8.85
CA ILE A 502 -5.69 -34.68 8.66
C ILE A 502 -6.32 -35.13 9.99
N TRP A 503 -5.54 -35.22 11.07
CA TRP A 503 -5.99 -35.80 12.35
C TRP A 503 -6.06 -34.80 13.51
N GLY A 504 -5.46 -33.62 13.39
CA GLY A 504 -5.27 -32.67 14.47
C GLY A 504 -4.06 -32.99 15.35
N GLY A 505 -3.07 -33.69 14.79
CA GLY A 505 -1.75 -33.96 15.39
C GLY A 505 -1.56 -35.41 15.83
N GLU A 506 -0.33 -35.77 16.16
CA GLU A 506 0.08 -37.15 16.49
C GLU A 506 -0.77 -37.81 17.57
N LYS A 507 -1.13 -37.09 18.63
CA LYS A 507 -1.95 -37.64 19.72
C LYS A 507 -3.31 -38.11 19.22
N LYS A 508 -3.90 -37.37 18.27
CA LYS A 508 -5.19 -37.72 17.69
C LYS A 508 -5.05 -38.83 16.64
N LEU A 509 -3.97 -38.85 15.88
CA LEU A 509 -3.62 -40.00 15.02
C LEU A 509 -3.47 -41.29 15.84
N LYS A 510 -2.69 -41.29 16.93
CA LYS A 510 -2.57 -42.43 17.87
C LYS A 510 -3.93 -42.90 18.39
N SER A 511 -4.86 -41.96 18.61
CA SER A 511 -6.21 -42.29 19.06
C SER A 511 -7.06 -42.93 17.95
N SER A 512 -7.00 -42.42 16.72
CA SER A 512 -7.76 -43.00 15.59
C SER A 512 -7.28 -44.40 15.24
N LEU A 513 -5.98 -44.67 15.40
CA LEU A 513 -5.38 -45.98 15.10
C LEU A 513 -5.85 -47.11 16.01
N LYS A 514 -6.42 -46.81 17.19
CA LYS A 514 -6.98 -47.84 18.09
C LYS A 514 -8.17 -48.59 17.49
N GLN A 515 -8.85 -47.98 16.53
CA GLN A 515 -10.04 -48.52 15.88
C GLN A 515 -9.77 -48.93 14.41
N ALA A 516 -8.55 -48.72 13.91
CA ALA A 516 -8.16 -49.03 12.54
C ALA A 516 -7.87 -50.52 12.34
N ALA A 517 -8.03 -51.01 11.11
CA ALA A 517 -7.59 -52.35 10.74
C ALA A 517 -6.08 -52.53 10.99
N PRO A 518 -5.60 -53.73 11.40
CA PRO A 518 -4.19 -53.92 11.78
C PRO A 518 -3.17 -53.48 10.73
N GLU A 519 -3.46 -53.71 9.45
CA GLU A 519 -2.58 -53.34 8.34
C GLU A 519 -2.54 -51.83 8.09
N VAL A 520 -3.70 -51.17 8.11
CA VAL A 520 -3.81 -49.71 8.03
C VAL A 520 -3.09 -49.06 9.22
N LYS A 521 -3.27 -49.65 10.41
CA LYS A 521 -2.61 -49.21 11.62
C LYS A 521 -1.08 -49.28 11.48
N ALA A 522 -0.54 -50.41 11.05
CA ALA A 522 0.90 -50.59 10.88
C ALA A 522 1.52 -49.57 9.90
N LEU A 523 0.81 -49.25 8.81
CA LEU A 523 1.25 -48.24 7.85
C LEU A 523 1.23 -46.83 8.46
N LEU A 524 0.12 -46.41 9.05
CA LEU A 524 0.00 -45.04 9.57
C LEU A 524 0.78 -44.80 10.87
N GLU A 525 1.16 -45.85 11.61
CA GLU A 525 2.05 -45.74 12.76
C GLU A 525 3.46 -45.26 12.37
N SER A 526 3.90 -45.45 11.11
CA SER A 526 5.19 -44.94 10.64
C SER A 526 5.25 -43.41 10.55
N LEU A 527 4.10 -42.74 10.53
CA LEU A 527 3.97 -41.28 10.47
C LEU A 527 4.11 -40.61 11.84
N ILE A 528 4.32 -41.40 12.89
CA ILE A 528 4.53 -40.93 14.26
C ILE A 528 6.04 -40.98 14.54
N PRO A 529 6.67 -39.85 14.94
CA PRO A 529 8.07 -39.81 15.36
C PRO A 529 8.40 -40.72 16.55
#